data_AF-A0A1A9D219-F1
#
_entry.id   AF-A0A1A9D219-F1
#
_cell.length_a   1.000
_cell.length_b   1.000
_cell.length_c   1.000
_cell.angle_alpha   90.00
_cell.angle_beta   90.00
_cell.angle_gamma   90.00
#
_symmetry.space_group_name_H-M   'P 1'
#
loop_
_entity.id
_entity.type
_entity.pdbx_description
1 polymer ?
#
loop_
_entity_poly.entity_id
_entity_poly.type
_entity_poly.pdbx_seq_one_letter_code
_entity_poly.pdbx_strand_id
1 'polypeptide(L)'
;MGGVHLMVSTSTPDNLPPYVTFEGAARLLVERNLLPHATGDTIRYLARTRDDWPFGDGQRLPYIRIGNARTMETGILLDYFQKRPASTDVRGPDKKPRVRRPRRS
;
A
#
# COMPACT_ATOMS: atom_id res chain seq x y z
N MET A 1 16.64 2.21 43.39
CA MET A 1 16.61 0.91 42.68
C MET A 1 15.15 0.57 42.43
N GLY A 2 14.63 0.34 41.23
CA GLY A 2 15.05 0.57 39.86
C GLY A 2 13.75 0.67 39.07
N GLY A 3 13.62 1.71 38.23
CA GLY A 3 12.44 1.91 37.41
C GLY A 3 12.36 0.84 36.34
N VAL A 4 11.32 0.03 36.36
CA VAL A 4 10.99 -0.89 35.27
C VAL A 4 10.18 -0.15 34.23
N HIS A 5 10.91 0.49 33.31
CA HIS A 5 10.40 0.92 32.02
C HIS A 5 10.18 -0.35 31.17
N LEU A 6 9.04 -1.02 31.33
CA LEU A 6 8.69 -2.20 30.53
C LEU A 6 7.73 -1.81 29.41
N MET A 7 8.37 -1.65 28.24
CA MET A 7 7.93 -2.07 26.91
C MET A 7 6.72 -1.36 26.30
N VAL A 8 7.05 -0.53 25.30
CA VAL A 8 6.27 -0.17 24.12
C VAL A 8 5.17 -1.21 23.86
N SER A 9 3.92 -0.80 24.08
CA SER A 9 2.76 -1.45 23.50
C SER A 9 2.90 -1.34 21.98
N THR A 10 3.45 -2.37 21.34
CA THR A 10 3.27 -2.58 19.90
C THR A 10 1.78 -2.79 19.72
N SER A 11 1.07 -1.74 19.31
CA SER A 11 -0.33 -1.81 18.94
C SER A 11 -0.46 -2.75 17.74
N THR A 12 -0.62 -4.05 18.01
CA THR A 12 -1.19 -4.99 17.06
C THR A 12 -2.52 -4.37 16.60
N PRO A 13 -2.74 -4.11 15.31
CA PRO A 13 -4.08 -3.80 14.88
C PRO A 13 -4.85 -5.13 14.86
N ASP A 14 -5.45 -5.48 16.00
CA ASP A 14 -6.02 -6.79 16.37
C ASP A 14 -7.16 -7.35 15.50
N ASN A 15 -7.34 -6.91 14.25
CA ASN A 15 -8.36 -7.51 13.36
C ASN A 15 -8.12 -7.29 11.86
N LEU A 16 -6.87 -7.07 11.43
CA LEU A 16 -6.58 -7.00 10.00
C LEU A 16 -6.52 -8.41 9.40
N PRO A 17 -7.13 -8.64 8.22
CA PRO A 17 -7.00 -9.92 7.55
C PRO A 17 -5.50 -10.17 7.24
N PRO A 18 -5.00 -11.41 7.38
CA PRO A 18 -3.59 -11.72 7.13
C PRO A 18 -3.18 -11.46 5.69
N TYR A 19 -4.16 -11.55 4.77
CA TYR A 19 -3.98 -11.27 3.36
C TYR A 19 -5.04 -10.31 2.85
N VAL A 20 -4.63 -9.39 1.98
CA VAL A 20 -5.51 -8.43 1.31
C VAL A 20 -5.37 -8.51 -0.19
N THR A 21 -6.48 -8.35 -0.92
CA THR A 21 -6.45 -8.10 -2.36
C THR A 21 -5.88 -6.71 -2.65
N PHE A 22 -5.59 -6.40 -3.92
CA PHE A 22 -5.21 -5.04 -4.32
C PHE A 22 -6.20 -3.96 -3.88
N GLU A 23 -7.51 -4.26 -3.91
CA GLU A 23 -8.55 -3.34 -3.45
C GLU A 23 -8.59 -3.23 -1.93
N GLY A 24 -8.48 -4.36 -1.22
CA GLY A 24 -8.38 -4.37 0.24
C GLY A 24 -7.15 -3.62 0.76
N ALA A 25 -6.01 -3.80 0.07
CA ALA A 25 -4.77 -3.08 0.32
C ALA A 25 -4.96 -1.56 0.17
N ALA A 26 -5.58 -1.11 -0.93
CA ALA A 26 -5.83 0.30 -1.16
C ALA A 26 -6.71 0.91 -0.06
N ARG A 27 -7.81 0.25 0.29
CA ARG A 27 -8.72 0.69 1.35
C ARG A 27 -7.99 0.81 2.69
N LEU A 28 -7.20 -0.19 3.04
CA LEU A 28 -6.44 -0.24 4.28
C LEU A 28 -5.38 0.88 4.36
N LEU A 29 -4.70 1.17 3.24
CA LEU A 29 -3.72 2.27 3.17
C LEU A 29 -4.37 3.66 3.26
N VAL A 30 -5.60 3.82 2.74
CA VAL A 30 -6.40 5.04 2.90
C VAL A 30 -6.83 5.20 4.36
N GLU A 31 -7.38 4.14 4.98
CA GLU A 31 -7.82 4.13 6.38
C GLU A 31 -6.68 4.44 7.35
N ARG A 32 -5.44 4.03 7.01
CA ARG A 32 -4.22 4.32 7.78
C ARG A 32 -3.55 5.64 7.41
N ASN A 33 -4.13 6.41 6.50
CA ASN A 33 -3.58 7.66 5.96
C ASN A 33 -2.14 7.53 5.40
N LEU A 34 -1.77 6.32 4.95
CA LEU A 34 -0.47 6.05 4.31
C LEU A 34 -0.50 6.41 2.82
N LEU A 35 -1.66 6.25 2.19
CA LEU A 35 -1.90 6.62 0.80
C LEU A 35 -3.37 7.06 0.62
N PRO A 36 -3.73 8.32 0.95
CA PRO A 36 -5.12 8.78 1.14
C PRO A 36 -6.00 8.76 -0.12
N HIS A 37 -5.42 8.52 -1.28
CA HIS A 37 -6.12 8.43 -2.57
C HIS A 37 -5.81 7.13 -3.32
N ALA A 38 -5.39 6.08 -2.61
CA ALA A 38 -5.10 4.80 -3.21
C ALA A 38 -6.38 4.14 -3.73
N THR A 39 -6.29 3.56 -4.94
CA THR A 39 -7.26 2.60 -5.46
C THR A 39 -6.57 1.28 -5.74
N GLY A 40 -7.32 0.21 -5.99
CA GLY A 40 -6.73 -1.07 -6.40
C GLY A 40 -5.83 -0.93 -7.63
N ASP A 41 -6.19 -0.05 -8.57
CA ASP A 41 -5.35 0.26 -9.74
C ASP A 41 -4.06 1.00 -9.38
N THR A 42 -4.11 1.94 -8.41
CA THR A 42 -2.90 2.57 -7.89
C THR A 42 -1.93 1.52 -7.34
N ILE A 43 -2.42 0.55 -6.56
CA ILE A 43 -1.57 -0.51 -6.01
C ILE A 43 -1.04 -1.43 -7.12
N ARG A 44 -1.86 -1.78 -8.12
CA ARG A 44 -1.40 -2.55 -9.30
C ARG A 44 -0.34 -1.81 -10.10
N TYR A 45 -0.48 -0.49 -10.24
CA TYR A 45 0.50 0.35 -10.91
C TYR A 45 1.82 0.32 -10.14
N LEU A 46 1.81 0.57 -8.83
CA LEU A 46 3.00 0.50 -7.98
C LEU A 46 3.68 -0.87 -8.03
N ALA A 47 2.89 -1.94 -8.00
CA ALA A 47 3.39 -3.31 -8.11
C ALA A 47 4.12 -3.60 -9.42
N ARG A 48 3.81 -2.86 -10.49
CA ARG A 48 4.45 -3.00 -11.81
C ARG A 48 5.62 -2.04 -12.01
N THR A 49 5.59 -0.87 -11.38
CA THR A 49 6.54 0.21 -11.65
C THR A 49 7.64 0.35 -10.60
N ARG A 50 7.48 -0.25 -9.42
CA ARG A 50 8.50 -0.21 -8.37
C ARG A 50 9.37 -1.45 -8.41
N ASP A 51 10.67 -1.26 -8.59
CA ASP A 51 11.66 -2.34 -8.58
C ASP A 51 11.85 -2.96 -7.18
N ASP A 52 11.60 -2.17 -6.14
CA ASP A 52 11.67 -2.57 -4.73
C ASP A 52 10.36 -3.15 -4.19
N TRP A 53 9.37 -3.37 -5.06
CA TRP A 53 8.08 -3.89 -4.63
C TRP A 53 8.25 -5.28 -4.00
N PRO A 54 7.73 -5.51 -2.78
CA PRO A 54 8.04 -6.72 -2.02
C PRO A 54 7.32 -7.96 -2.55
N PHE A 55 6.29 -7.81 -3.40
CA PHE A 55 5.48 -8.91 -3.90
C PHE A 55 5.72 -9.20 -5.38
N GLY A 56 5.86 -10.45 -5.77
CA GLY A 56 6.11 -10.81 -7.16
C GLY A 56 6.69 -12.20 -7.32
N ASP A 57 7.20 -12.46 -8.51
CA ASP A 57 7.88 -13.70 -8.84
C ASP A 57 9.39 -13.60 -8.48
N GLY A 58 10.06 -14.74 -8.30
CA GLY A 58 11.49 -14.81 -8.02
C GLY A 58 11.83 -14.65 -6.53
N GLN A 59 12.70 -13.68 -6.20
CA GLN A 59 13.14 -13.42 -4.82
C GLN A 59 12.14 -12.57 -3.99
N ARG A 60 11.03 -12.17 -4.60
CA ARG A 60 9.94 -11.41 -3.95
C ARG A 60 8.93 -12.37 -3.32
N LEU A 61 8.11 -11.86 -2.41
CA LEU A 61 7.04 -12.65 -1.80
C LEU A 61 5.96 -12.97 -2.83
N PRO A 62 5.58 -14.24 -3.02
CA PRO A 62 4.61 -14.60 -4.03
C PRO A 62 3.22 -14.05 -3.70
N TYR A 63 2.46 -13.70 -4.75
CA TYR A 63 1.04 -13.41 -4.58
C TYR A 63 0.29 -14.70 -4.26
N ILE A 64 -0.43 -14.74 -3.14
CA ILE A 64 -1.34 -15.84 -2.84
C ILE A 64 -2.62 -15.66 -3.64
N ARG A 65 -3.07 -16.69 -4.35
CA ARG A 65 -4.35 -16.66 -5.06
C ARG A 65 -5.44 -17.23 -4.16
N ILE A 66 -6.46 -16.44 -3.89
CA ILE A 66 -7.68 -16.87 -3.21
C ILE A 66 -8.81 -16.73 -4.24
N GLY A 67 -9.30 -17.87 -4.74
CA GLY A 67 -10.16 -17.91 -5.92
C GLY A 67 -9.47 -17.27 -7.14
N ASN A 68 -10.14 -16.30 -7.77
CA ASN A 68 -9.61 -15.55 -8.92
C ASN A 68 -8.79 -14.30 -8.53
N ALA A 69 -8.71 -13.96 -7.23
CA ALA A 69 -8.05 -12.75 -6.76
C ALA A 69 -6.61 -13.02 -6.32
N ARG A 70 -5.70 -12.10 -6.67
CA ARG A 70 -4.34 -12.07 -6.12
C ARG A 70 -4.35 -11.30 -4.82
N THR A 71 -3.72 -11.86 -3.80
CA THR A 71 -3.62 -11.31 -2.45
C THR A 71 -2.17 -11.14 -2.05
N MET A 72 -1.95 -10.22 -1.11
CA MET A 72 -0.68 -9.82 -0.55
C MET A 72 -0.76 -9.94 0.96
N GLU A 73 0.35 -10.27 1.60
CA GLU A 73 0.43 -10.31 3.05
C GLU A 73 0.29 -8.89 3.62
N THR A 74 -0.71 -8.69 4.47
CA THR A 74 -1.08 -7.37 4.98
C THR A 74 0.02 -6.74 5.81
N GLY A 75 0.71 -7.54 6.64
CA GLY A 75 1.81 -7.08 7.49
C GLY A 75 2.96 -6.51 6.65
N ILE A 76 3.43 -7.27 5.66
CA ILE A 76 4.51 -6.83 4.77
C ILE A 76 4.11 -5.62 3.94
N LEU A 77 2.87 -5.58 3.43
CA LEU A 77 2.36 -4.43 2.70
C LEU A 77 2.41 -3.17 3.58
N LEU A 78 1.89 -3.26 4.80
CA LEU A 78 1.89 -2.14 5.74
C LEU A 78 3.31 -1.71 6.10
N ASP A 79 4.18 -2.65 6.44
CA ASP A 79 5.59 -2.38 6.75
C ASP A 79 6.29 -1.66 5.60
N TYR A 80 6.05 -2.09 4.36
CA TYR A 80 6.58 -1.45 3.16
C TYR A 80 6.17 0.02 3.03
N PHE A 81 4.88 0.34 3.24
CA PHE A 81 4.38 1.72 3.18
C PHE A 81 4.67 2.53 4.45
N GLN A 82 4.90 1.90 5.60
CA GLN A 82 5.32 2.55 6.83
C GLN A 82 6.79 2.95 6.79
N LYS A 83 7.66 2.10 6.24
CA LYS A 83 9.08 2.40 6.03
C LYS A 83 9.30 3.42 4.90
N ARG A 84 8.36 3.47 3.95
CA ARG A 84 8.35 4.43 2.85
C ARG A 84 7.02 5.19 2.89
N PRO A 85 6.80 6.04 3.91
CA PRO A 85 5.64 6.91 3.88
C PRO A 85 5.73 7.67 2.57
N ALA A 86 4.67 7.62 1.75
CA ALA A 86 4.60 8.52 0.60
C ALA A 86 4.71 9.91 1.21
N SER A 87 5.88 10.56 1.06
CA SER A 87 6.15 11.85 1.68
C SER A 87 4.90 12.70 1.55
N THR A 88 4.25 12.98 2.67
CA THR A 88 3.13 13.92 2.76
C THR A 88 3.54 15.31 2.26
N ASP A 89 4.85 15.52 2.06
CA ASP A 89 5.47 16.71 1.49
C ASP A 89 5.68 16.65 -0.05
N VAL A 90 5.27 15.57 -0.73
CA VAL A 90 5.18 15.55 -2.20
C VAL A 90 3.71 15.65 -2.56
N ARG A 91 3.23 16.90 -2.56
CA ARG A 91 2.15 17.35 -3.45
C ARG A 91 2.38 16.66 -4.79
N GLY A 92 1.54 15.68 -5.12
CA GLY A 92 1.78 14.77 -6.24
C GLY A 92 2.12 15.55 -7.52
N PRO A 93 2.96 14.99 -8.42
CA PRO A 93 3.35 15.67 -9.65
C PRO A 93 2.07 16.13 -10.34
N ASP A 94 1.95 17.46 -10.38
CA ASP A 94 1.03 18.26 -11.19
C ASP A 94 -0.15 17.46 -11.74
N LYS A 95 -1.32 17.54 -11.09
CA LYS A 95 -2.60 17.27 -11.77
C LYS A 95 -2.73 18.31 -12.89
N LYS A 96 -1.98 18.14 -13.98
CA LYS A 96 -2.21 18.86 -15.22
C LYS A 96 -3.68 18.68 -15.53
N PRO A 97 -4.45 19.76 -15.76
CA PRO A 97 -5.80 19.63 -16.25
C PRO A 97 -5.73 18.73 -17.48
N ARG A 98 -6.47 17.62 -17.46
CA ARG A 98 -6.58 16.74 -18.62
C ARG A 98 -7.07 17.60 -19.78
N VAL A 99 -6.16 17.99 -20.67
CA VAL A 99 -6.48 18.84 -21.82
C VAL A 99 -7.50 18.06 -22.64
N ARG A 100 -8.74 18.55 -22.68
CA ARG A 100 -9.80 17.97 -23.51
C ARG A 100 -9.32 18.08 -24.96
N ARG A 101 -9.04 16.94 -25.58
CA ARG A 101 -8.72 16.87 -27.02
C ARG A 101 -9.90 17.45 -27.79
N PRO A 102 -9.72 18.44 -28.69
CA PRO A 102 -10.83 18.97 -29.46
C PRO A 102 -11.44 17.85 -30.30
N ARG A 103 -12.77 17.74 -30.28
CA ARG A 103 -13.53 16.86 -31.18
C ARG A 103 -13.24 17.36 -32.59
N ARG A 104 -12.57 16.54 -33.39
CA ARG A 104 -12.37 16.80 -34.81
C ARG A 104 -13.75 16.79 -35.46
N SER A 105 -14.13 17.91 -36.06
CA SER A 105 -15.35 18.10 -36.85
C SER A 105 -15.44 17.10 -38.00
#